data_AF-A0A963ILJ7-F1
#
_entry.id   AF-A0A963ILJ7-F1
#
_cell.length_a   1.000
_cell.length_b   1.000
_cell.length_c   1.000
_cell.angle_alpha   90.00
_cell.angle_beta   90.00
_cell.angle_gamma   90.00
#
_symmetry.space_group_name_H-M   'P 1'
#
loop_
_entity.id
_entity.type
_entity.pdbx_description
1 polymer ?
#
loop_
_entity_poly.entity_id
_entity_poly.type
_entity_poly.pdbx_seq_one_letter_code
_entity_poly.pdbx_strand_id
1 'polypeptide(L)'
;LAWVEDESNADSRHRRNHLRREVMPRIEAHFPGAATALARAARHFSEAAALLDDLAGSDRAAVAGACGRIDIEGFNALSPARARNLLRSELLAAGFRAPDARWLDEALRQLATAAGSSQVCVATLDGELHAYRGELYVLARRAAVPQVALTWHGEAALPWGDQRVSFVRGTGVGICSRLLAADRVCLRVRQGGERLQPDPRRPGRTLRNLLQEAGVPPWERARLPLLWSGERLAWVAGLGVDAAFACAAGEEGLLPVWERTDDARPAVATLPLSGKRQGGARQEGR
;
A
#
# COMPACT_ATOMS: atom_id res chain seq x y z
N LEU A 1 -6.85 -49.76 -27.11
CA LEU A 1 -6.77 -48.31 -26.85
C LEU A 1 -5.85 -48.13 -25.66
N ALA A 2 -4.65 -47.61 -25.90
CA ALA A 2 -3.67 -47.32 -24.87
C ALA A 2 -4.09 -46.04 -24.13
N TRP A 3 -4.39 -46.16 -22.85
CA TRP A 3 -4.60 -45.01 -21.98
C TRP A 3 -3.26 -44.60 -21.41
N VAL A 4 -2.85 -43.37 -21.73
CA VAL A 4 -1.73 -42.67 -21.13
C VAL A 4 -2.22 -42.11 -19.80
N GLU A 5 -1.54 -42.48 -18.71
CA GLU A 5 -1.71 -41.87 -17.39
C GLU A 5 -1.08 -40.48 -17.41
N ASP A 6 -1.84 -39.44 -17.10
CA ASP A 6 -1.25 -38.14 -16.76
C ASP A 6 -2.03 -37.34 -15.72
N GLU A 7 -1.27 -36.69 -14.82
CA GLU A 7 -1.59 -35.48 -14.06
C GLU A 7 -2.82 -35.41 -13.11
N SER A 8 -3.16 -36.46 -12.35
CA SER A 8 -4.34 -36.43 -11.46
C SER A 8 -4.20 -35.68 -10.10
N ASN A 9 -3.23 -34.78 -9.92
CA ASN A 9 -3.14 -33.98 -8.68
C ASN A 9 -3.93 -32.66 -8.72
N ALA A 10 -4.41 -32.21 -9.89
CA ALA A 10 -5.00 -30.88 -10.05
C ALA A 10 -6.55 -30.82 -10.08
N ASP A 11 -7.27 -31.94 -10.25
CA ASP A 11 -8.72 -31.86 -10.47
C ASP A 11 -9.56 -32.14 -9.20
N SER A 12 -10.07 -31.06 -8.62
CA SER A 12 -11.04 -31.11 -7.50
C SER A 12 -12.29 -31.93 -7.81
N ARG A 13 -12.67 -32.07 -9.10
CA ARG A 13 -13.83 -32.87 -9.52
C ARG A 13 -13.58 -34.36 -9.31
N HIS A 14 -12.38 -34.86 -9.61
CA HIS A 14 -12.02 -36.26 -9.40
C HIS A 14 -12.02 -36.61 -7.90
N ARG A 15 -11.45 -35.76 -7.04
CA ARG A 15 -11.46 -35.98 -5.58
C ARG A 15 -12.88 -35.93 -4.99
N ARG A 16 -13.71 -34.97 -5.41
CA ARG A 16 -15.11 -34.90 -4.97
C ARG A 16 -15.91 -36.12 -5.43
N ASN A 17 -15.68 -36.59 -6.65
CA ASN A 17 -16.35 -37.79 -7.18
C ASN A 17 -15.95 -39.05 -6.39
N HIS A 18 -14.66 -39.20 -6.08
CA HIS A 18 -14.16 -40.30 -5.25
C HIS A 18 -14.75 -40.25 -3.82
N LEU A 19 -14.75 -39.08 -3.17
CA LEU A 19 -15.38 -38.91 -1.86
C LEU A 19 -16.88 -39.31 -1.89
N ARG A 20 -17.61 -38.90 -2.92
CA ARG A 20 -19.04 -39.19 -3.06
C ARG A 20 -19.33 -40.66 -3.34
N ARG A 21 -18.54 -41.30 -4.21
CA ARG A 21 -18.83 -42.65 -4.73
C ARG A 21 -18.22 -43.76 -3.90
N GLU A 22 -17.11 -43.50 -3.20
CA GLU A 22 -16.35 -44.54 -2.50
C GLU A 22 -16.27 -44.31 -0.99
N VAL A 23 -15.96 -43.09 -0.56
CA VAL A 23 -15.70 -42.80 0.87
C VAL A 23 -17.00 -42.65 1.65
N MET A 24 -17.90 -41.76 1.21
CA MET A 24 -19.15 -41.48 1.94
C MET A 24 -20.05 -42.71 2.11
N PRO A 25 -20.24 -43.59 1.11
CA PRO A 25 -21.05 -44.79 1.30
C PRO A 25 -20.49 -45.74 2.36
N ARG A 26 -19.15 -45.86 2.47
CA ARG A 26 -18.50 -46.68 3.50
C ARG A 26 -18.68 -46.09 4.90
N ILE A 27 -18.62 -44.77 5.03
CA ILE A 27 -18.89 -44.07 6.30
C ILE A 27 -20.35 -44.28 6.70
N GLU A 28 -21.29 -44.09 5.77
CA GLU A 28 -22.73 -44.21 6.03
C GLU A 28 -23.13 -45.64 6.45
N ALA A 29 -22.46 -46.66 5.90
CA ALA A 29 -22.67 -48.06 6.28
C ALA A 29 -22.31 -48.36 7.74
N HIS A 30 -21.31 -47.68 8.31
CA HIS A 30 -20.89 -47.86 9.71
C HIS A 30 -21.55 -46.84 10.65
N PHE A 31 -21.91 -45.66 10.14
CA PHE A 31 -22.51 -44.55 10.88
C PHE A 31 -23.73 -44.00 10.12
N PRO A 32 -24.91 -44.64 10.26
CA PRO A 32 -26.12 -44.16 9.60
C PRO A 32 -26.46 -42.72 9.99
N GLY A 33 -26.74 -41.87 8.99
CA GLY A 33 -27.02 -40.45 9.15
C GLY A 33 -25.77 -39.55 9.15
N ALA A 34 -24.58 -40.09 8.90
CA ALA A 34 -23.33 -39.32 8.89
C ALA A 34 -23.36 -38.18 7.88
N ALA A 35 -23.88 -38.40 6.66
CA ALA A 35 -24.02 -37.35 5.66
C ALA A 35 -24.88 -36.17 6.17
N THR A 36 -26.01 -36.46 6.82
CA THR A 36 -26.90 -35.45 7.40
C THR A 36 -26.24 -34.72 8.57
N ALA A 37 -25.52 -35.44 9.43
CA ALA A 37 -24.79 -34.86 10.55
C ALA A 37 -23.68 -33.91 10.07
N LEU A 38 -22.92 -34.30 9.04
CA LEU A 38 -21.88 -33.47 8.41
C LEU A 38 -22.48 -32.23 7.74
N ALA A 39 -23.61 -32.36 7.04
CA ALA A 39 -24.30 -31.22 6.44
C ALA A 39 -24.77 -30.22 7.51
N ARG A 40 -25.31 -30.71 8.63
CA ARG A 40 -25.70 -29.87 9.77
C ARG A 40 -24.48 -29.17 10.40
N ALA A 41 -23.37 -29.89 10.59
CA ALA A 41 -22.13 -29.30 11.10
C ALA A 41 -21.59 -28.21 10.15
N ALA A 42 -21.59 -28.47 8.84
CA ALA A 42 -21.19 -27.50 7.83
C ALA A 42 -22.04 -26.22 7.89
N ARG A 43 -23.35 -26.35 8.10
CA ARG A 43 -24.24 -25.19 8.31
C ARG A 43 -23.85 -24.40 9.56
N HIS A 44 -23.62 -25.07 10.69
CA HIS A 44 -23.17 -24.38 11.92
C HIS A 44 -21.80 -23.69 11.73
N PHE A 45 -20.87 -24.30 11.00
CA PHE A 45 -19.59 -23.66 10.68
C PHE A 45 -19.75 -22.44 9.78
N SER A 46 -20.67 -22.47 8.82
CA SER A 46 -20.98 -21.32 7.97
C SER A 46 -21.60 -20.18 8.78
N GLU A 47 -22.54 -20.49 9.68
CA GLU A 47 -23.15 -19.51 10.59
C GLU A 47 -22.06 -18.90 11.51
N ALA A 48 -21.19 -19.73 12.09
CA ALA A 48 -20.08 -19.26 12.91
C ALA A 48 -19.06 -18.40 12.12
N ALA A 49 -18.78 -18.74 10.86
CA ALA A 49 -17.90 -17.94 10.01
C ALA A 49 -18.48 -16.54 9.76
N ALA A 50 -19.78 -16.41 9.49
CA ALA A 50 -20.44 -15.12 9.34
C ALA A 50 -20.34 -14.27 10.62
N LEU A 51 -20.57 -14.89 11.80
CA LEU A 51 -20.41 -14.19 13.08
C LEU A 51 -18.96 -13.75 13.35
N LEU A 52 -17.98 -14.54 12.89
CA LEU A 52 -16.57 -14.16 12.97
C LEU A 52 -16.25 -12.98 12.05
N ASP A 53 -16.85 -12.89 10.87
CA ASP A 53 -16.68 -11.74 9.99
C ASP A 53 -17.29 -10.47 10.62
N ASP A 54 -18.49 -10.57 11.22
CA ASP A 54 -19.12 -9.47 11.96
C ASP A 54 -18.27 -9.00 13.14
N LEU A 55 -17.70 -9.95 13.89
CA LEU A 55 -16.79 -9.66 15.00
C LEU A 55 -15.50 -8.99 14.51
N ALA A 56 -14.92 -9.45 13.41
CA ALA A 56 -13.75 -8.82 12.81
C ALA A 56 -14.05 -7.37 12.38
N GLY A 57 -15.22 -7.11 11.79
CA GLY A 57 -15.67 -5.77 11.44
C GLY A 57 -15.79 -4.85 12.67
N SER A 58 -16.37 -5.37 13.76
CA SER A 58 -16.50 -4.64 15.03
C SER A 58 -15.13 -4.35 15.65
N ASP A 59 -14.23 -5.33 15.64
CA ASP A 59 -12.86 -5.21 16.16
C ASP A 59 -12.07 -4.18 15.35
N ARG A 60 -12.14 -4.24 14.01
CA ARG A 60 -11.53 -3.27 13.11
C ARG A 60 -11.98 -1.85 13.42
N ALA A 61 -13.28 -1.65 13.60
CA ALA A 61 -13.83 -0.34 13.91
C ALA A 61 -13.33 0.19 15.27
N ALA A 62 -13.19 -0.70 16.25
CA ALA A 62 -12.72 -0.35 17.59
C ALA A 62 -11.23 0.01 17.63
N VAL A 63 -10.40 -0.60 16.77
CA VAL A 63 -8.94 -0.39 16.74
C VAL A 63 -8.47 0.49 15.58
N ALA A 64 -9.39 1.10 14.83
CA ALA A 64 -9.02 2.00 13.75
C ALA A 64 -8.39 3.29 14.31
N GLY A 65 -7.17 3.59 13.90
CA GLY A 65 -6.48 4.85 14.17
C GLY A 65 -7.05 6.01 13.34
N ALA A 66 -6.51 7.22 13.56
CA ALA A 66 -7.02 8.45 12.96
C ALA A 66 -7.03 8.48 11.42
N CYS A 67 -6.14 7.73 10.76
CA CYS A 67 -6.11 7.62 9.30
C CYS A 67 -6.96 6.47 8.73
N GLY A 68 -7.67 5.72 9.60
CA GLY A 68 -8.48 4.57 9.23
C GLY A 68 -7.72 3.26 9.05
N ARG A 69 -6.40 3.22 9.34
CA ARG A 69 -5.63 1.97 9.49
C ARG A 69 -5.77 1.41 10.90
N ILE A 70 -5.46 0.13 11.06
CA ILE A 70 -5.45 -0.51 12.38
C ILE A 70 -4.29 0.06 13.20
N ASP A 71 -4.61 0.57 14.38
CA ASP A 71 -3.65 0.92 15.41
C ASP A 71 -3.11 -0.36 16.08
N ILE A 72 -1.79 -0.48 16.15
CA ILE A 72 -1.11 -1.67 16.65
C ILE A 72 -1.31 -1.83 18.16
N GLU A 73 -1.38 -0.74 18.92
CA GLU A 73 -1.59 -0.81 20.36
C GLU A 73 -2.98 -1.35 20.68
N GLY A 74 -4.02 -0.77 20.06
CA GLY A 74 -5.39 -1.27 20.15
C GLY A 74 -5.53 -2.70 19.65
N PHE A 75 -4.87 -3.06 18.55
CA PHE A 75 -4.84 -4.42 18.03
C PHE A 75 -4.22 -5.42 19.00
N ASN A 76 -3.08 -5.07 19.62
CA ASN A 76 -2.38 -5.92 20.58
C ASN A 76 -3.13 -6.04 21.92
N ALA A 77 -4.07 -5.14 22.22
CA ALA A 77 -4.97 -5.23 23.37
C ALA A 77 -6.12 -6.23 23.17
N LEU A 78 -6.38 -6.68 21.93
CA LEU A 78 -7.37 -7.73 21.65
C LEU A 78 -6.90 -9.08 22.20
N SER A 79 -7.85 -9.96 22.51
CA SER A 79 -7.50 -11.35 22.83
C SER A 79 -6.83 -12.02 21.64
N PRO A 80 -5.93 -13.00 21.83
CA PRO A 80 -5.22 -13.65 20.73
C PRO A 80 -6.14 -14.24 19.65
N ALA A 81 -7.32 -14.74 20.04
CA ALA A 81 -8.31 -15.25 19.10
C ALA A 81 -8.92 -14.15 18.23
N ARG A 82 -9.25 -12.99 18.82
CA ARG A 82 -9.79 -11.82 18.12
C ARG A 82 -8.76 -11.16 17.20
N ALA A 83 -7.53 -10.96 17.68
CA ALA A 83 -6.44 -10.44 16.87
C ALA A 83 -6.18 -11.32 15.64
N ARG A 84 -6.17 -12.65 15.79
CA ARG A 84 -6.04 -13.59 14.66
C ARG A 84 -7.21 -13.51 13.69
N ASN A 85 -8.44 -13.41 14.21
CA ASN A 85 -9.63 -13.31 13.39
C ASN A 85 -9.64 -12.02 12.56
N LEU A 86 -9.37 -10.88 13.20
CA LEU A 86 -9.24 -9.58 12.56
C LEU A 86 -8.12 -9.61 11.50
N LEU A 87 -6.92 -10.07 11.83
CA LEU A 87 -5.81 -10.12 10.88
C LEU A 87 -6.14 -11.00 9.66
N ARG A 88 -6.80 -12.15 9.87
CA ARG A 88 -7.25 -13.00 8.76
C ARG A 88 -8.24 -12.26 7.87
N SER A 89 -9.23 -11.60 8.46
CA SER A 89 -10.23 -10.82 7.73
C SER A 89 -9.57 -9.72 6.88
N GLU A 90 -8.60 -8.99 7.45
CA GLU A 90 -7.86 -7.95 6.73
C GLU A 90 -7.07 -8.48 5.52
N LEU A 91 -6.40 -9.62 5.70
CA LEU A 91 -5.62 -10.23 4.62
C LEU A 91 -6.53 -10.71 3.49
N LEU A 92 -7.65 -11.35 3.82
CA LEU A 92 -8.64 -11.79 2.83
C LEU A 92 -9.25 -10.59 2.10
N ALA A 93 -9.60 -9.52 2.82
CA ALA A 93 -10.12 -8.28 2.22
C ALA A 93 -9.10 -7.60 1.29
N ALA A 94 -7.79 -7.74 1.59
CA ALA A 94 -6.71 -7.29 0.74
C ALA A 94 -6.38 -8.25 -0.43
N GLY A 95 -7.14 -9.34 -0.60
CA GLY A 95 -6.99 -10.28 -1.71
C GLY A 95 -5.91 -11.35 -1.52
N PHE A 96 -5.41 -11.55 -0.30
CA PHE A 96 -4.48 -12.63 0.00
C PHE A 96 -5.23 -13.97 -0.04
N ARG A 97 -4.52 -15.06 -0.39
CA ARG A 97 -5.04 -16.40 -0.11
C ARG A 97 -5.14 -16.59 1.39
N ALA A 98 -6.09 -17.42 1.83
CA ALA A 98 -6.27 -17.75 3.24
C ALA A 98 -4.93 -18.20 3.85
N PRO A 99 -4.33 -17.41 4.75
CA PRO A 99 -3.03 -17.72 5.30
C PRO A 99 -3.12 -18.93 6.22
N ASP A 100 -2.09 -19.77 6.22
CA ASP A 100 -2.01 -20.89 7.15
C ASP A 100 -1.88 -20.40 8.61
N ALA A 101 -2.26 -21.26 9.56
CA ALA A 101 -2.30 -20.89 10.98
C ALA A 101 -0.92 -20.52 11.52
N ARG A 102 0.15 -21.20 11.09
CA ARG A 102 1.51 -20.93 11.57
C ARG A 102 1.99 -19.56 11.10
N TRP A 103 1.70 -19.22 9.86
CA TRP A 103 2.03 -17.91 9.30
C TRP A 103 1.31 -16.79 10.06
N LEU A 104 0.01 -16.96 10.35
CA LEU A 104 -0.75 -15.98 11.14
C LEU A 104 -0.18 -15.82 12.54
N ASP A 105 0.16 -16.92 13.21
CA ASP A 105 0.72 -16.88 14.56
C ASP A 105 2.08 -16.17 14.57
N GLU A 106 2.91 -16.41 13.55
CA GLU A 106 4.19 -15.69 13.37
C GLU A 106 3.99 -14.20 13.11
N ALA A 107 3.02 -13.82 12.27
CA ALA A 107 2.68 -12.42 12.02
C ALA A 107 2.23 -11.70 13.31
N LEU A 108 1.35 -12.33 14.10
CA LEU A 108 0.91 -11.80 15.38
C LEU A 108 2.08 -11.63 16.36
N ARG A 109 2.98 -12.61 16.44
CA ARG A 109 4.16 -12.56 17.31
C ARG A 109 5.06 -11.38 16.97
N GLN A 110 5.29 -11.12 15.68
CA GLN A 110 6.11 -9.99 15.26
C GLN A 110 5.44 -8.64 15.51
N LEU A 111 4.14 -8.53 15.23
CA LEU A 111 3.35 -7.32 15.51
C LEU A 111 3.31 -6.97 17.00
N ALA A 112 3.27 -7.96 17.89
CA ALA A 112 3.33 -7.74 19.33
C ALA A 112 4.63 -7.04 19.79
N THR A 113 5.72 -7.19 19.03
CA THR A 113 7.04 -6.61 19.34
C THR A 113 7.41 -5.42 18.47
N ALA A 114 6.53 -4.99 17.56
CA ALA A 114 6.79 -3.93 16.60
C ALA A 114 6.76 -2.54 17.27
N ALA A 115 7.80 -2.24 18.06
CA ALA A 115 7.95 -0.96 18.75
C ALA A 115 8.35 0.15 17.77
N GLY A 116 7.35 0.81 17.16
CA GLY A 116 7.44 2.14 16.52
C GLY A 116 8.32 2.30 15.27
N SER A 117 9.15 1.32 14.93
CA SER A 117 10.02 1.35 13.75
C SER A 117 9.35 0.70 12.54
N SER A 118 9.69 1.19 11.34
CA SER A 118 9.26 0.57 10.07
C SER A 118 9.86 -0.82 9.96
N GLN A 119 9.06 -1.85 10.20
CA GLN A 119 9.52 -3.24 10.03
C GLN A 119 8.57 -3.97 9.10
N VAL A 120 9.17 -4.67 8.13
CA VAL A 120 8.47 -5.77 7.45
C VAL A 120 8.32 -6.85 8.51
N CYS A 121 7.08 -7.17 8.86
CA CYS A 121 6.82 -8.23 9.81
C CYS A 121 6.83 -9.57 9.06
N VAL A 122 6.00 -9.70 8.02
CA VAL A 122 5.95 -10.96 7.27
C VAL A 122 5.63 -10.69 5.81
N ALA A 123 6.27 -11.46 4.93
CA ALA A 123 6.00 -11.47 3.50
C ALA A 123 5.41 -12.82 3.06
N THR A 124 4.57 -12.79 2.03
CA THR A 124 4.01 -13.94 1.33
C THR A 124 4.14 -13.74 -0.18
N LEU A 125 3.78 -14.75 -0.96
CA LEU A 125 3.64 -14.62 -2.41
C LEU A 125 2.56 -13.61 -2.83
N ASP A 126 1.60 -13.33 -1.94
CA ASP A 126 0.42 -12.52 -2.22
C ASP A 126 0.56 -11.07 -1.74
N GLY A 127 1.59 -10.78 -0.95
CA GLY A 127 1.82 -9.44 -0.40
C GLY A 127 2.62 -9.43 0.89
N GLU A 128 2.61 -8.30 1.57
CA GLU A 128 3.45 -8.00 2.72
C GLU A 128 2.65 -7.33 3.85
N LEU A 129 3.08 -7.59 5.08
CA LEU A 129 2.57 -6.98 6.29
C LEU A 129 3.65 -6.12 6.93
N HIS A 130 3.33 -4.86 7.20
CA HIS A 130 4.28 -3.93 7.81
C HIS A 130 3.69 -3.18 8.99
N ALA A 131 4.54 -2.87 9.96
CA ALA A 131 4.25 -1.94 11.05
C ALA A 131 5.00 -0.64 10.81
N TYR A 132 4.31 0.50 10.88
CA TYR A 132 4.96 1.81 10.78
C TYR A 132 4.19 2.88 11.55
N ARG A 133 4.91 3.61 12.43
CA ARG A 133 4.34 4.68 13.27
C ARG A 133 3.10 4.25 14.06
N GLY A 134 3.12 3.03 14.59
CA GLY A 134 2.00 2.48 15.36
C GLY A 134 0.84 1.97 14.50
N GLU A 135 0.94 2.03 13.18
CA GLU A 135 -0.13 1.58 12.28
C GLU A 135 0.25 0.30 11.53
N LEU A 136 -0.74 -0.57 11.31
CA LEU A 136 -0.64 -1.76 10.49
C LEU A 136 -0.90 -1.45 9.01
N TYR A 137 -0.01 -1.93 8.14
CA TYR A 137 -0.14 -1.86 6.69
C TYR A 137 -0.23 -3.27 6.13
N VAL A 138 -1.36 -3.58 5.51
CA VAL A 138 -1.57 -4.79 4.73
C VAL A 138 -1.44 -4.41 3.27
N LEU A 139 -0.38 -4.90 2.62
CA LEU A 139 -0.04 -4.52 1.25
C LEU A 139 -0.17 -5.75 0.36
N ALA A 140 -1.20 -5.78 -0.49
CA ALA A 140 -1.26 -6.75 -1.58
C ALA A 140 -0.01 -6.63 -2.46
N ARG A 141 0.35 -7.73 -3.14
CA ARG A 141 1.45 -7.75 -4.08
C ARG A 141 1.16 -6.77 -5.22
N ARG A 142 2.06 -5.81 -5.38
CA ARG A 142 1.98 -4.77 -6.43
C ARG A 142 2.91 -5.10 -7.59
N ALA A 143 2.60 -4.56 -8.76
CA ALA A 143 3.50 -4.64 -9.91
C ALA A 143 4.87 -4.05 -9.58
N ALA A 144 5.95 -4.55 -10.17
CA ALA A 144 7.25 -3.91 -10.02
C ALA A 144 7.25 -2.53 -10.70
N VAL A 145 7.84 -1.53 -10.06
CA VAL A 145 8.11 -0.25 -10.73
C VAL A 145 9.35 -0.39 -11.63
N PRO A 146 9.47 0.40 -12.71
CA PRO A 146 10.64 0.40 -13.58
C PRO A 146 11.93 0.62 -12.77
N GLN A 147 12.88 -0.31 -12.87
CA GLN A 147 14.20 -0.18 -12.24
C GLN A 147 15.19 0.59 -13.11
N VAL A 148 14.87 0.73 -14.40
CA VAL A 148 15.63 1.52 -15.36
C VAL A 148 14.99 2.90 -15.53
N ALA A 149 15.82 3.89 -15.87
CA ALA A 149 15.34 5.23 -16.13
C ALA A 149 14.42 5.24 -17.36
N LEU A 150 13.23 5.80 -17.21
CA LEU A 150 12.31 6.03 -18.33
C LEU A 150 12.52 7.43 -18.87
N THR A 151 13.00 7.54 -20.10
CA THR A 151 13.22 8.85 -20.74
C THR A 151 11.88 9.45 -21.15
N TRP A 152 11.71 10.74 -20.89
CA TRP A 152 10.55 11.51 -21.33
C TRP A 152 10.91 12.29 -22.58
N HIS A 153 10.11 12.13 -23.63
CA HIS A 153 10.26 12.76 -24.94
C HIS A 153 9.15 13.77 -25.26
N GLY A 154 8.36 14.15 -24.26
CA GLY A 154 7.23 15.07 -24.44
C GLY A 154 5.86 14.39 -24.43
N GLU A 155 5.80 13.10 -24.09
CA GLU A 155 4.56 12.34 -23.98
C GLU A 155 3.65 12.91 -22.89
N ALA A 156 2.34 12.74 -23.04
CA ALA A 156 1.37 13.16 -22.04
C ALA A 156 1.47 12.36 -20.73
N ALA A 157 1.98 11.14 -20.77
CA ALA A 157 2.21 10.31 -19.58
C ALA A 157 3.31 9.26 -19.83
N LEU A 158 3.95 8.82 -18.75
CA LEU A 158 4.84 7.66 -18.72
C LEU A 158 4.30 6.58 -17.77
N PRO A 159 4.45 5.29 -18.10
CA PRO A 159 4.05 4.20 -17.21
C PRO A 159 4.96 4.13 -15.98
N TRP A 160 4.38 3.74 -14.84
CA TRP A 160 5.11 3.59 -13.58
C TRP A 160 4.59 2.37 -12.79
N GLY A 161 4.90 1.18 -13.29
CA GLY A 161 4.34 -0.07 -12.76
C GLY A 161 2.90 -0.26 -13.22
N ASP A 162 2.00 -0.46 -12.28
CA ASP A 162 0.54 -0.48 -12.46
C ASP A 162 -0.11 0.92 -12.45
N GLN A 163 0.73 1.96 -12.35
CA GLN A 163 0.35 3.36 -12.25
C GLN A 163 0.96 4.16 -13.42
N ARG A 164 0.72 5.47 -13.44
CA ARG A 164 1.34 6.37 -14.43
C ARG A 164 1.70 7.73 -13.82
N VAL A 165 2.66 8.39 -14.46
CA VAL A 165 2.94 9.81 -14.22
C VAL A 165 2.48 10.58 -15.45
N SER A 166 1.48 11.43 -15.26
CA SER A 166 0.93 12.31 -16.29
C SER A 166 1.58 13.68 -16.23
N PHE A 167 1.76 14.31 -17.39
CA PHE A 167 2.42 15.60 -17.53
C PHE A 167 1.42 16.62 -18.06
N VAL A 168 0.84 17.40 -17.14
CA VAL A 168 -0.20 18.36 -17.47
C VAL A 168 0.43 19.71 -17.79
N ARG A 169 0.22 20.21 -19.01
CA ARG A 169 0.67 21.55 -19.41
C ARG A 169 -0.22 22.62 -18.77
N GLY A 170 0.39 23.72 -18.35
CA GLY A 170 -0.31 24.86 -17.79
C GLY A 170 0.54 26.13 -17.82
N THR A 171 0.04 27.22 -17.25
CA THR A 171 0.77 28.49 -17.16
C THR A 171 1.03 28.82 -15.69
N GLY A 172 2.27 29.10 -15.33
CA GLY A 172 2.68 29.44 -13.96
C GLY A 172 2.53 28.32 -12.93
N VAL A 173 2.53 27.06 -13.37
CA VAL A 173 2.36 25.88 -12.51
C VAL A 173 3.43 24.83 -12.78
N GLY A 174 3.79 24.07 -11.75
CA GLY A 174 4.73 22.96 -11.89
C GLY A 174 6.15 23.40 -12.25
N ILE A 175 6.75 22.68 -13.19
CA ILE A 175 8.12 22.85 -13.66
C ILE A 175 8.12 23.80 -14.86
N CYS A 176 9.02 24.78 -14.89
CA CYS A 176 9.17 25.66 -16.04
C CYS A 176 9.66 24.88 -17.27
N SER A 177 8.89 24.89 -18.36
CA SER A 177 9.15 24.05 -19.55
C SER A 177 10.52 24.32 -20.18
N ARG A 178 10.99 25.57 -20.16
CA ARG A 178 12.31 25.94 -20.69
C ARG A 178 13.46 25.30 -19.93
N LEU A 179 13.29 24.99 -18.64
CA LEU A 179 14.32 24.36 -17.81
C LEU A 179 14.46 22.86 -18.09
N LEU A 180 13.42 22.24 -18.65
CA LEU A 180 13.44 20.85 -19.09
C LEU A 180 14.03 20.67 -20.49
N ALA A 181 13.96 21.69 -21.35
CA ALA A 181 14.44 21.63 -22.72
C ALA A 181 15.98 21.52 -22.84
N ALA A 182 16.71 21.86 -21.77
CA ALA A 182 18.17 21.91 -21.78
C ALA A 182 18.84 20.53 -21.66
N ASP A 183 18.17 19.56 -21.05
CA ASP A 183 18.76 18.27 -20.69
C ASP A 183 17.82 17.11 -20.99
N ARG A 184 18.36 15.89 -20.96
CA ARG A 184 17.52 14.68 -21.01
C ARG A 184 16.69 14.58 -19.76
N VAL A 185 15.37 14.51 -19.93
CA VAL A 185 14.42 14.33 -18.83
C VAL A 185 14.10 12.85 -18.65
N CYS A 186 14.09 12.35 -17.41
CA CYS A 186 13.71 10.97 -17.13
C CYS A 186 13.06 10.77 -15.77
N LEU A 187 12.20 9.75 -15.68
CA LEU A 187 11.73 9.21 -14.41
C LEU A 187 12.69 8.14 -13.91
N ARG A 188 13.01 8.20 -12.62
CA ARG A 188 13.89 7.27 -11.93
C ARG A 188 13.31 6.91 -10.57
N VAL A 189 13.60 5.69 -10.10
CA VAL A 189 13.43 5.34 -8.68
C VAL A 189 14.50 6.03 -7.85
N ARG A 190 14.24 6.13 -6.55
CA ARG A 190 15.18 6.66 -5.57
C ARG A 190 16.43 5.76 -5.46
N GLN A 191 17.62 6.36 -5.47
CA GLN A 191 18.92 5.70 -5.29
C GLN A 191 19.57 6.00 -3.93
N GLY A 192 19.16 7.09 -3.27
CA GLY A 192 19.75 7.61 -2.05
C GLY A 192 20.70 8.78 -2.31
N GLY A 193 20.84 9.67 -1.31
CA GLY A 193 21.69 10.86 -1.40
C GLY A 193 21.03 12.09 -2.04
N GLU A 194 19.81 11.95 -2.57
CA GLU A 194 19.12 13.03 -3.25
C GLU A 194 18.80 14.20 -2.32
N ARG A 195 18.76 15.40 -2.89
CA ARG A 195 18.33 16.62 -2.21
C ARG A 195 17.24 17.30 -3.02
N LEU A 196 16.32 17.94 -2.29
CA LEU A 196 15.20 18.68 -2.85
C LEU A 196 15.00 19.95 -2.02
N GLN A 197 14.65 21.04 -2.68
CA GLN A 197 14.23 22.30 -2.06
C GLN A 197 12.82 22.68 -2.53
N PRO A 198 11.74 22.20 -1.88
CA PRO A 198 10.38 22.51 -2.32
C PRO A 198 9.96 23.99 -2.12
N ASP A 199 10.53 24.68 -1.13
CA ASP A 199 10.27 26.10 -0.85
C ASP A 199 11.57 26.90 -1.02
N PRO A 200 11.62 27.91 -1.92
CA PRO A 200 12.82 28.72 -2.14
C PRO A 200 13.32 29.46 -0.89
N ARG A 201 12.45 29.66 0.11
CA ARG A 201 12.80 30.37 1.36
C ARG A 201 13.45 29.46 2.40
N ARG A 202 13.49 28.15 2.17
CA ARG A 202 14.09 27.17 3.08
C ARG A 202 15.30 26.50 2.42
N PRO A 203 16.34 26.13 3.17
CA PRO A 203 17.47 25.42 2.59
C PRO A 203 17.04 24.07 2.02
N GLY A 204 17.70 23.62 0.95
CA GLY A 204 17.52 22.28 0.41
C GLY A 204 17.90 21.19 1.43
N ARG A 205 17.09 20.12 1.48
CA ARG A 205 17.24 19.05 2.46
C ARG A 205 17.39 17.70 1.77
N THR A 206 17.93 16.74 2.49
CA THR A 206 17.98 15.37 1.97
C THR A 206 16.56 14.85 1.75
N LEU A 207 16.35 14.18 0.63
CA LEU A 207 15.05 13.61 0.29
C LEU A 207 14.57 12.62 1.36
N ARG A 208 15.50 11.88 1.98
CA ARG A 208 15.22 11.01 3.12
C ARG A 208 14.51 11.75 4.25
N ASN A 209 15.00 12.93 4.64
CA ASN A 209 14.45 13.69 5.76
C ASN A 209 13.07 14.25 5.40
N LEU A 210 12.89 14.77 4.18
CA LEU A 210 11.61 15.26 3.70
C LEU A 210 10.54 14.16 3.69
N LEU A 211 10.87 12.97 3.18
CA LEU A 211 9.97 11.82 3.16
C LEU A 211 9.66 11.28 4.55
N GLN A 212 10.63 11.34 5.47
CA GLN A 212 10.41 10.97 6.87
C GLN A 212 9.46 11.94 7.56
N GLU A 213 9.62 13.25 7.37
CA GLU A 213 8.71 14.24 7.94
C GLU A 213 7.30 14.13 7.37
N ALA A 214 7.19 13.93 6.07
CA ALA A 214 5.92 13.66 5.39
C ALA A 214 5.29 12.32 5.80
N GLY A 215 5.96 11.50 6.61
CA GLY A 215 5.44 10.23 7.09
C GLY A 215 5.28 9.18 6.02
N VAL A 216 6.02 9.29 4.91
CA VAL A 216 5.99 8.30 3.84
C VAL A 216 6.69 7.03 4.34
N PRO A 217 6.06 5.84 4.31
CA PRO A 217 6.71 4.61 4.76
C PRO A 217 7.89 4.19 3.86
N PRO A 218 8.96 3.58 4.39
CA PRO A 218 10.14 3.18 3.60
C PRO A 218 9.86 2.36 2.34
N TRP A 219 8.93 1.40 2.38
CA TRP A 219 8.52 0.61 1.21
C TRP A 219 7.79 1.43 0.13
N GLU A 220 7.08 2.50 0.52
CA GLU A 220 6.52 3.46 -0.43
C GLU A 220 7.61 4.36 -1.03
N ARG A 221 8.59 4.79 -0.21
CA ARG A 221 9.69 5.68 -0.67
C ARG A 221 10.49 5.07 -1.81
N ALA A 222 10.69 3.75 -1.80
CA ALA A 222 11.42 3.03 -2.84
C ALA A 222 10.68 3.01 -4.19
N ARG A 223 9.38 3.26 -4.19
CA ARG A 223 8.51 3.19 -5.36
C ARG A 223 8.13 4.55 -5.94
N LEU A 224 8.50 5.65 -5.27
CA LEU A 224 8.18 7.00 -5.73
C LEU A 224 8.85 7.31 -7.08
N PRO A 225 8.11 7.84 -8.06
CA PRO A 225 8.72 8.43 -9.24
C PRO A 225 9.41 9.74 -8.89
N LEU A 226 10.67 9.87 -9.31
CA LEU A 226 11.45 11.10 -9.27
C LEU A 226 11.69 11.56 -10.71
N LEU A 227 11.38 12.80 -11.02
CA LEU A 227 11.67 13.39 -12.33
C LEU A 227 13.00 14.13 -12.29
N TRP A 228 13.91 13.73 -13.17
CA TRP A 228 15.25 14.28 -13.31
C TRP A 228 15.39 15.01 -14.63
N SER A 229 16.12 16.12 -14.62
CA SER A 229 16.61 16.83 -15.80
C SER A 229 18.13 16.79 -15.77
N GLY A 230 18.73 15.94 -16.62
CA GLY A 230 20.15 15.58 -16.50
C GLY A 230 20.44 14.95 -15.13
N GLU A 231 21.38 15.55 -14.39
CA GLU A 231 21.76 15.11 -13.03
C GLU A 231 21.05 15.91 -11.92
N ARG A 232 20.06 16.74 -12.27
CA ARG A 232 19.33 17.56 -11.30
C ARG A 232 17.93 16.99 -11.07
N LEU A 233 17.57 16.87 -9.79
CA LEU A 233 16.23 16.45 -9.39
C LEU A 233 15.25 17.61 -9.55
N ALA A 234 14.28 17.47 -10.43
CA ALA A 234 13.30 18.52 -10.75
C ALA A 234 12.00 18.36 -9.98
N TRP A 235 11.57 17.13 -9.68
CA TRP A 235 10.31 16.86 -8.98
C TRP A 235 10.31 15.50 -8.29
N VAL A 236 9.58 15.40 -7.17
CA VAL A 236 9.32 14.15 -6.47
C VAL A 236 7.84 14.00 -6.18
N ALA A 237 7.28 12.84 -6.52
CA ALA A 237 5.89 12.52 -6.21
C ALA A 237 5.58 12.69 -4.72
N GLY A 238 4.49 13.40 -4.41
CA GLY A 238 4.04 13.68 -3.05
C GLY A 238 4.79 14.80 -2.32
N LEU A 239 5.92 15.29 -2.83
CA LEU A 239 6.66 16.43 -2.25
C LEU A 239 6.66 17.67 -3.15
N GLY A 240 6.55 17.49 -4.46
CA GLY A 240 6.44 18.58 -5.42
C GLY A 240 7.75 18.90 -6.16
N VAL A 241 7.78 20.09 -6.74
CA VAL A 241 8.83 20.58 -7.63
C VAL A 241 9.98 21.18 -6.82
N ASP A 242 11.20 21.00 -7.28
CA ASP A 242 12.35 21.72 -6.74
C ASP A 242 12.26 23.20 -7.10
N ALA A 243 12.53 24.10 -6.15
CA ALA A 243 12.41 25.54 -6.34
C ALA A 243 13.25 26.06 -7.50
N ALA A 244 14.38 25.42 -7.83
CA ALA A 244 15.21 25.81 -8.96
C ALA A 244 14.59 25.45 -10.33
N PHE A 245 13.52 24.65 -10.34
CA PHE A 245 12.74 24.25 -11.51
C PHE A 245 11.34 24.87 -11.54
N ALA A 246 10.91 25.52 -10.46
CA ALA A 246 9.55 26.05 -10.33
C ALA A 246 9.21 27.06 -11.44
N CYS A 247 8.00 26.90 -12.01
CA CYS A 247 7.47 27.80 -13.03
C CYS A 247 7.02 29.13 -12.42
N ALA A 248 7.45 30.26 -13.01
CA ALA A 248 6.98 31.58 -12.60
C ALA A 248 5.61 31.91 -13.22
N ALA A 249 4.86 32.80 -12.58
CA ALA A 249 3.57 33.25 -13.11
C ALA A 249 3.71 33.78 -14.55
N GLY A 250 2.86 33.29 -15.46
CA GLY A 250 2.88 33.68 -16.87
C GLY A 250 3.84 32.87 -17.76
N GLU A 251 4.70 32.03 -17.20
CA GLU A 251 5.57 31.12 -18.00
C GLU A 251 4.85 29.80 -18.33
N GLU A 252 5.26 29.14 -19.42
CA GLU A 252 4.79 27.81 -19.76
C GLU A 252 5.33 26.76 -18.78
N GLY A 253 4.41 26.08 -18.10
CA GLY A 253 4.68 25.11 -17.06
C GLY A 253 4.23 23.70 -17.41
N LEU A 254 4.87 22.73 -16.77
CA LEU A 254 4.55 21.32 -16.84
C LEU A 254 4.36 20.79 -15.42
N LEU A 255 3.17 20.31 -15.08
CA LEU A 255 2.85 19.72 -13.79
C LEU A 255 2.87 18.19 -13.89
N PRO A 256 3.87 17.50 -13.32
CA PRO A 256 3.83 16.06 -13.16
C PRO A 256 2.81 15.67 -12.09
N VAL A 257 1.92 14.74 -12.42
CA VAL A 257 0.89 14.19 -11.54
C VAL A 257 1.06 12.69 -11.49
N TRP A 258 1.24 12.14 -10.30
CA TRP A 258 1.30 10.68 -10.11
C TRP A 258 -0.09 10.15 -9.82
N GLU A 259 -0.64 9.40 -10.76
CA GLU A 259 -1.97 8.81 -10.65
C GLU A 259 -1.86 7.43 -9.99
N ARG A 260 -2.42 7.31 -8.78
CA ARG A 260 -2.46 6.06 -8.02
C ARG A 260 -3.80 5.37 -8.27
N THR A 261 -3.76 4.09 -8.62
CA THR A 261 -4.95 3.27 -8.91
C THR A 261 -5.82 3.02 -7.66
N ASP A 262 -5.29 3.26 -6.45
CA ASP A 262 -5.91 2.96 -5.14
C ASP A 262 -6.41 4.21 -4.38
N ASP A 263 -7.03 5.19 -5.03
CA ASP A 263 -7.61 6.37 -4.33
C ASP A 263 -8.88 6.05 -3.49
N ALA A 264 -8.95 4.86 -2.89
CA ALA A 264 -9.97 4.45 -1.92
C ALA A 264 -9.38 4.20 -0.51
N ARG A 265 -8.69 5.20 0.07
CA ARG A 265 -8.59 5.59 1.52
C ARG A 265 -7.28 6.35 1.83
N PRO A 266 -7.32 7.29 2.79
CA PRO A 266 -7.14 8.70 2.52
C PRO A 266 -5.69 9.09 2.18
N ALA A 267 -5.64 10.08 1.29
CA ALA A 267 -4.47 10.82 0.90
C ALA A 267 -3.62 11.26 2.10
N VAL A 268 -2.32 11.02 2.00
CA VAL A 268 -1.32 11.78 2.75
C VAL A 268 -1.61 13.25 2.48
N ALA A 269 -1.94 13.98 3.55
CA ALA A 269 -2.28 15.38 3.51
C ALA A 269 -1.28 16.15 2.65
N THR A 270 -1.76 16.70 1.53
CA THR A 270 -1.06 17.74 0.80
C THR A 270 -0.86 18.88 1.78
N LEU A 271 0.38 19.10 2.23
CA LEU A 271 0.70 20.24 3.08
C LEU A 271 0.27 21.52 2.35
N PRO A 272 -0.60 22.36 2.94
CA PRO A 272 -0.95 23.63 2.32
C PRO A 272 0.29 24.53 2.30
N LEU A 273 0.61 25.05 1.12
CA LEU A 273 1.52 26.17 0.97
C LEU A 273 0.92 27.40 1.68
N SER A 274 1.49 27.74 2.85
CA SER A 274 1.48 29.05 3.52
C SER A 274 0.13 29.73 3.80
N GLY A 275 -0.29 29.70 5.07
CA GLY A 275 -1.17 30.71 5.66
C GLY A 275 -0.35 31.80 6.37
N LYS A 276 -0.46 33.04 5.89
CA LYS A 276 0.13 34.27 6.47
C LYS A 276 -0.22 34.40 7.97
N ARG A 277 0.78 34.47 8.84
CA ARG A 277 0.62 35.19 10.13
C ARG A 277 1.02 36.64 9.88
N GLN A 278 0.00 37.51 9.80
CA GLN A 278 0.22 38.95 9.95
C GLN A 278 0.78 39.19 11.36
N GLY A 279 1.94 39.83 11.42
CA GLY A 279 2.50 40.35 12.65
C GLY A 279 1.65 41.52 13.14
N GLY A 280 1.15 41.42 14.36
CA GLY A 280 0.61 42.55 15.10
C GLY A 280 1.75 43.50 15.45
N ALA A 281 1.66 44.72 14.93
CA ALA A 281 2.57 45.80 15.22
C ALA A 281 2.47 46.21 16.70
N ARG A 282 3.64 46.45 17.30
CA ARG A 282 3.81 47.20 18.54
C ARG A 282 3.28 48.63 18.33
N GLN A 283 2.47 49.13 19.25
CA GLN A 283 2.28 50.55 19.49
C GLN A 283 2.88 50.89 20.85
N GLU A 284 4.02 51.57 20.83
CA GLU A 284 4.46 52.48 21.90
C GLU A 284 3.77 53.83 21.64
N GLY A 285 3.27 54.49 22.69
CA GLY A 285 2.80 55.88 22.58
C GLY A 285 1.95 56.40 23.73
N ARG A 286 2.64 56.91 24.76
CA ARG A 286 2.22 57.77 25.88
C ARG A 286 1.51 57.15 27.08
#